data_AF-A0A9P4IW47-F1
#
_entry.id   AF-A0A9P4IW47-F1
#
_cell.length_a   1.000
_cell.length_b   1.000
_cell.length_c   1.000
_cell.angle_alpha   90.00
_cell.angle_beta   90.00
_cell.angle_gamma   90.00
#
_symmetry.space_group_name_H-M   'P 1'
#
loop_
_entity.id
_entity.type
_entity.pdbx_description
1 polymer ?
#
loop_
_entity_poly.entity_id
_entity_poly.type
_entity_poly.pdbx_seq_one_letter_code
_entity_poly.pdbx_strand_id
1 'polypeptide(L)'
;MPTPFAAKKAKILSQLSAPSTSYTDASPKGTVDAPIRSLVDEINAISSLVTTSSCSGRIAIYAEGLKPTTTSVSTTSEPDSTNQNSNNQGKGSGHWLFVSHLAIPVPSTLSSLLSSLENETPSSQPIITPPSTDHPFHPTARLVHLKFEPLILHVLCASLAAAKSLLTAAQAAGFRESGVASLPSTTSTSPDSTTMPASAPQNPVDGPTANTDGDRKSYPKRIRKPQRPVDESVMVAIRTTGLAMDAPIGMVGADGGVEMLVGEGYVAGLVGVANERFAQG
;
A
#
# COMPACT_ATOMS: atom_id res chain seq x y z
N MET A 1 -7.23 -29.74 8.00
CA MET A 1 -6.92 -28.36 8.41
C MET A 1 -6.77 -27.53 7.15
N PRO A 2 -7.44 -26.37 7.02
CA PRO A 2 -7.25 -25.48 5.89
C PRO A 2 -5.79 -24.99 5.83
N THR A 3 -5.25 -24.79 4.62
CA THR A 3 -3.92 -24.21 4.43
C THR A 3 -3.89 -22.77 4.97
N PRO A 4 -2.71 -22.22 5.33
CA PRO A 4 -2.59 -20.81 5.75
C PRO A 4 -3.24 -19.85 4.74
N PHE A 5 -3.02 -20.08 3.45
CA PHE A 5 -3.66 -19.33 2.38
C PHE A 5 -5.19 -19.45 2.40
N ALA A 6 -5.73 -20.67 2.46
CA ALA A 6 -7.18 -20.87 2.45
C ALA A 6 -7.86 -20.18 3.64
N ALA A 7 -7.23 -20.20 4.81
CA ALA A 7 -7.70 -19.47 5.98
C ALA A 7 -7.67 -17.94 5.77
N LYS A 8 -6.60 -17.40 5.18
CA LYS A 8 -6.52 -15.97 4.83
C LYS A 8 -7.58 -15.57 3.80
N LYS A 9 -7.73 -16.37 2.73
CA LYS A 9 -8.72 -16.13 1.68
C LYS A 9 -10.13 -16.11 2.25
N ALA A 10 -10.51 -17.10 3.07
CA ALA A 10 -11.82 -17.13 3.72
C ALA A 10 -12.06 -15.87 4.56
N LYS A 11 -11.05 -15.42 5.33
CA LYS A 11 -11.13 -14.18 6.10
C LYS A 11 -11.33 -12.95 5.20
N ILE A 12 -10.52 -12.79 4.16
CA ILE A 12 -10.61 -11.64 3.24
C ILE A 12 -11.95 -11.61 2.52
N LEU A 13 -12.43 -12.75 2.02
CA LEU A 13 -13.74 -12.84 1.35
C LEU A 13 -14.88 -12.50 2.31
N SER A 14 -14.82 -12.97 3.56
CA SER A 14 -15.82 -12.59 4.56
C SER A 14 -15.86 -11.07 4.79
N GLN A 15 -14.71 -10.40 4.74
CA GLN A 15 -14.62 -8.94 4.85
C GLN A 15 -15.17 -8.23 3.61
N LEU A 16 -14.81 -8.69 2.40
CA LEU A 16 -15.30 -8.12 1.13
C LEU A 16 -16.80 -8.30 0.92
N SER A 17 -17.40 -9.35 1.50
CA SER A 17 -18.84 -9.62 1.42
C SER A 17 -19.70 -8.80 2.40
N ALA A 18 -19.07 -8.10 3.34
CA ALA A 18 -19.78 -7.28 4.31
C ALA A 18 -20.39 -6.03 3.65
N PRO A 19 -21.55 -5.52 4.11
CA PRO A 19 -22.12 -4.27 3.63
C PRO A 19 -21.11 -3.12 3.78
N SER A 20 -21.09 -2.20 2.80
CA SER A 20 -20.18 -1.04 2.71
C SER A 20 -20.14 -0.17 3.98
N THR A 21 -21.17 -0.22 4.82
CA THR A 21 -21.28 0.48 6.10
C THR A 21 -20.45 -0.14 7.23
N SER A 22 -19.84 -1.31 7.02
CA SER A 22 -19.07 -2.07 8.03
C SER A 22 -17.69 -2.54 7.53
N TYR A 23 -17.32 -2.16 6.30
CA TYR A 23 -16.10 -2.58 5.64
C TYR A 23 -15.12 -1.41 5.51
N THR A 24 -13.84 -1.73 5.60
CA THR A 24 -12.75 -0.83 5.25
C THR A 24 -11.81 -1.63 4.37
N ASP A 25 -11.96 -1.50 3.04
CA ASP A 25 -10.87 -1.82 2.11
C ASP A 25 -9.58 -1.14 2.59
N ALA A 26 -8.43 -1.76 2.33
CA ALA A 26 -7.16 -1.11 2.61
C ALA A 26 -6.91 0.11 1.70
N SER A 27 -7.70 0.27 0.63
CA SER A 27 -7.82 1.52 -0.12
C SER A 27 -8.55 2.60 0.70
N PRO A 28 -8.16 3.88 0.63
CA PRO A 28 -8.78 4.98 1.38
C PRO A 28 -10.31 5.07 1.28
N LYS A 29 -10.90 4.56 0.18
CA LYS A 29 -12.35 4.56 -0.08
C LYS A 29 -13.14 3.57 0.79
N GLY A 30 -12.49 2.51 1.27
CA GLY A 30 -13.14 1.52 2.12
C GLY A 30 -14.14 0.58 1.43
N THR A 31 -14.34 0.69 0.10
CA THR A 31 -15.24 -0.18 -0.69
C THR A 31 -14.62 -0.51 -2.06
N VAL A 32 -15.03 -1.63 -2.66
CA VAL A 32 -14.61 -1.99 -4.03
C VAL A 32 -15.33 -1.11 -5.05
N ASP A 33 -14.59 -0.49 -5.96
CA ASP A 33 -15.15 0.35 -7.01
C ASP A 33 -16.07 -0.45 -7.95
N ALA A 34 -17.23 0.13 -8.27
CA ALA A 34 -18.25 -0.51 -9.10
C ALA A 34 -17.73 -1.00 -10.47
N PRO A 35 -16.89 -0.24 -11.22
CA PRO A 35 -16.41 -0.67 -12.54
C PRO A 35 -15.59 -1.97 -12.54
N ILE A 36 -14.90 -2.30 -11.44
CA ILE A 36 -14.02 -3.47 -11.36
C ILE A 36 -14.59 -4.60 -10.50
N ARG A 37 -15.82 -4.46 -10.03
CA ARG A 37 -16.43 -5.43 -9.11
C ARG A 37 -16.51 -6.83 -9.72
N SER A 38 -16.91 -6.93 -11.00
CA SER A 38 -16.96 -8.21 -11.73
C SER A 38 -15.58 -8.87 -11.82
N LEU A 39 -14.55 -8.10 -12.20
CA LEU A 39 -13.17 -8.57 -12.28
C LEU A 39 -12.66 -9.07 -10.91
N VAL A 40 -12.94 -8.31 -9.84
CA VAL A 40 -12.58 -8.70 -8.47
C VAL A 40 -13.25 -10.02 -8.09
N ASP A 41 -14.55 -10.17 -8.38
CA ASP A 41 -15.31 -11.38 -8.08
C ASP A 41 -14.79 -12.60 -8.89
N GLU A 42 -14.45 -12.41 -10.16
CA GLU A 42 -13.86 -13.45 -11.03
C GLU A 42 -12.47 -13.90 -10.52
N ILE A 43 -11.59 -12.97 -10.15
CA ILE A 43 -10.28 -13.30 -9.56
C ILE A 43 -10.48 -14.07 -8.25
N ASN A 44 -11.43 -13.64 -7.42
CA ASN A 44 -11.73 -14.27 -6.14
C ASN A 44 -12.38 -15.65 -6.27
N ALA A 45 -13.00 -15.98 -7.40
CA ALA A 45 -13.49 -17.33 -7.69
C ALA A 45 -12.35 -18.34 -7.90
N ILE A 46 -11.15 -17.91 -8.30
CA ILE A 46 -10.00 -18.78 -8.52
C ILE A 46 -9.44 -19.25 -7.18
N SER A 47 -9.47 -20.55 -6.89
CA SER A 47 -9.14 -21.13 -5.59
C SER A 47 -7.77 -20.72 -5.03
N SER A 48 -6.79 -20.45 -5.89
CA SER A 48 -5.42 -20.07 -5.53
C SER A 48 -5.17 -18.56 -5.44
N LEU A 49 -6.18 -17.71 -5.61
CA LEU A 49 -6.05 -16.24 -5.62
C LEU A 49 -7.07 -15.58 -4.68
N VAL A 50 -6.72 -14.41 -4.15
CA VAL A 50 -7.66 -13.51 -3.46
C VAL A 50 -7.19 -12.06 -3.56
N THR A 51 -8.09 -11.13 -3.88
CA THR A 51 -7.80 -9.69 -3.90
C THR A 51 -7.79 -9.11 -2.48
N THR A 52 -6.79 -8.31 -2.12
CA THR A 52 -6.67 -7.70 -0.79
C THR A 52 -6.90 -6.19 -0.77
N SER A 53 -6.77 -5.52 -1.92
CA SER A 53 -7.17 -4.13 -2.16
C SER A 53 -7.29 -3.89 -3.65
N SER A 54 -8.17 -2.97 -4.03
CA SER A 54 -8.49 -2.70 -5.43
C SER A 54 -8.88 -1.24 -5.64
N CYS A 55 -8.44 -0.63 -6.73
CA CYS A 55 -8.86 0.68 -7.18
C CYS A 55 -9.06 0.63 -8.70
N SER A 56 -10.19 1.11 -9.21
CA SER A 56 -10.47 1.17 -10.66
C SER A 56 -9.70 2.27 -11.39
N GLY A 57 -8.97 3.10 -10.64
CA GLY A 57 -8.36 4.33 -11.09
C GLY A 57 -9.13 5.54 -10.55
N ARG A 58 -8.46 6.68 -10.49
CA ARG A 58 -9.02 7.92 -9.93
C ARG A 58 -8.45 9.18 -10.57
N ILE A 59 -9.30 10.18 -10.71
CA ILE A 59 -8.90 11.58 -10.85
C ILE A 59 -8.81 12.16 -9.45
N ALA A 60 -7.71 12.83 -9.15
CA ALA A 60 -7.52 13.46 -7.85
C ALA A 60 -6.86 14.82 -7.96
N ILE A 61 -7.24 15.74 -7.06
CA ILE A 61 -6.48 16.95 -6.81
C ILE A 61 -5.85 16.82 -5.43
N TYR A 62 -4.54 16.95 -5.38
CA TYR A 62 -3.75 16.75 -4.16
C TYR A 62 -2.91 17.98 -3.85
N ALA A 63 -3.05 18.52 -2.64
CA ALA A 63 -2.18 19.56 -2.12
C ALA A 63 -1.05 18.93 -1.32
N GLU A 64 0.20 19.22 -1.68
CA GLU A 64 1.38 18.75 -0.96
C GLU A 64 1.38 19.19 0.51
N GLY A 65 1.97 18.39 1.38
CA GLY A 65 2.17 18.74 2.79
C GLY A 65 3.37 19.64 3.00
N LEU A 66 3.51 20.15 4.22
CA LEU A 66 4.74 20.80 4.66
C LEU A 66 5.89 19.77 4.61
N LYS A 67 6.98 20.12 3.91
CA LYS A 67 8.21 19.32 3.97
C LYS A 67 8.79 19.44 5.38
N PRO A 68 9.16 18.33 6.05
CA PRO A 68 9.84 18.42 7.34
C PRO A 68 11.15 19.18 7.12
N THR A 69 11.26 20.38 7.69
CA THR A 69 12.52 21.11 7.76
C THR A 69 13.43 20.33 8.68
N THR A 70 14.49 19.72 8.14
CA THR A 70 15.57 19.11 8.92
C THR A 70 16.41 20.20 9.58
N THR A 71 15.82 20.92 10.53
CA THR A 71 16.52 21.80 11.45
C THR A 71 16.10 21.41 12.85
N SER A 72 16.70 20.32 13.34
CA SER A 72 16.62 19.93 14.73
C SER A 72 17.37 20.96 15.59
N VAL A 73 16.69 22.05 15.97
CA VAL A 73 17.03 22.77 17.20
C VAL A 73 16.05 22.26 18.25
N SER A 74 16.53 21.31 19.05
CA SER A 74 15.90 20.85 20.27
C SER A 74 15.74 22.04 21.23
N THR A 75 14.53 22.61 21.27
CA THR A 75 14.06 23.39 22.42
C THR A 75 12.97 22.57 23.09
N THR A 76 13.33 22.07 24.27
CA THR A 76 12.46 21.34 25.20
C THR A 76 11.24 22.19 25.55
N SER A 77 10.07 21.76 25.06
CA SER A 77 8.77 22.14 25.61
C SER A 77 7.93 20.86 25.69
N GLU A 78 7.38 20.62 26.88
CA GLU A 78 6.63 19.45 27.33
C GLU A 78 5.47 19.01 26.41
N PRO A 79 5.03 17.73 26.49
CA PRO A 79 4.01 17.18 25.62
C PRO A 79 2.60 17.46 26.19
N ASP A 80 1.82 18.28 25.52
CA ASP A 80 0.39 18.36 25.78
C ASP A 80 -0.37 17.30 24.96
N SER A 81 -1.29 16.65 25.66
CA SER A 81 -1.87 15.36 25.30
C SER A 81 -3.11 15.54 24.44
N THR A 82 -2.99 15.43 23.11
CA THR A 82 -4.15 15.11 22.27
C THR A 82 -3.81 14.02 21.25
N ASN A 83 -4.25 12.81 21.60
CA ASN A 83 -4.30 11.64 20.72
C ASN A 83 -5.17 11.95 19.49
N GLN A 84 -4.55 12.07 18.32
CA GLN A 84 -5.21 11.83 17.05
C GLN A 84 -4.46 10.73 16.31
N ASN A 85 -5.05 9.53 16.35
CA ASN A 85 -4.73 8.43 15.44
C ASN A 85 -5.04 8.87 14.01
N SER A 86 -4.09 9.50 13.34
CA SER A 86 -4.05 9.55 11.89
C SER A 86 -3.16 8.41 11.41
N ASN A 87 -3.77 7.47 10.68
CA ASN A 87 -3.05 6.46 9.91
C ASN A 87 -2.23 7.20 8.84
N ASN A 88 -1.05 7.67 9.23
CA ASN A 88 -0.08 8.32 8.37
C ASN A 88 0.57 7.30 7.44
N GLN A 89 -0.13 6.95 6.37
CA GLN A 89 0.45 6.18 5.28
C GLN A 89 0.93 7.15 4.18
N GLY A 90 2.13 7.70 4.38
CA GLY A 90 2.93 8.30 3.30
C GLY A 90 3.55 9.68 3.53
N LYS A 91 4.29 9.91 4.63
CA LYS A 91 5.36 10.94 4.78
C LYS A 91 5.15 12.31 4.09
N GLY A 92 4.03 12.98 4.40
CA GLY A 92 3.80 14.40 4.13
C GLY A 92 2.42 14.80 4.63
N SER A 93 2.27 15.98 5.23
CA SER A 93 0.97 16.51 5.70
C SER A 93 0.08 17.02 4.54
N GLY A 94 0.10 16.33 3.41
CA GLY A 94 -0.70 16.70 2.24
C GLY A 94 -2.12 16.17 2.37
N HIS A 95 -3.04 16.75 1.61
CA HIS A 95 -4.46 16.45 1.71
C HIS A 95 -5.11 16.43 0.33
N TRP A 96 -6.11 15.57 0.17
CA TRP A 96 -6.93 15.49 -1.03
C TRP A 96 -7.93 16.64 -1.05
N LEU A 97 -7.98 17.38 -2.16
CA LEU A 97 -8.96 18.43 -2.42
C LEU A 97 -10.11 17.91 -3.29
N PHE A 98 -9.82 16.91 -4.12
CA PHE A 98 -10.78 16.26 -4.99
C PHE A 98 -10.37 14.80 -5.18
N VAL A 99 -11.35 13.89 -5.17
CA VAL A 99 -11.18 12.51 -5.61
C VAL A 99 -12.45 12.06 -6.34
N SER A 100 -12.29 11.44 -7.50
CA SER A 100 -13.36 10.72 -8.18
C SER A 100 -12.83 9.43 -8.79
N HIS A 101 -13.53 8.31 -8.59
CA HIS A 101 -13.18 7.02 -9.20
C HIS A 101 -13.87 6.77 -10.54
N LEU A 102 -14.55 7.79 -11.07
CA LEU A 102 -15.25 7.75 -12.36
C LEU A 102 -14.78 8.91 -13.24
N ALA A 103 -15.03 8.78 -14.54
CA ALA A 103 -14.92 9.91 -15.44
C ALA A 103 -15.91 11.01 -15.02
N ILE A 104 -15.48 12.26 -15.14
CA ILE A 104 -16.23 13.43 -14.67
C ILE A 104 -16.52 14.40 -15.81
N PRO A 105 -17.60 15.20 -15.75
CA PRO A 105 -17.80 16.28 -16.69
C PRO A 105 -16.59 17.22 -16.72
N VAL A 106 -16.20 17.68 -17.92
CA VAL A 106 -15.10 18.65 -18.05
C VAL A 106 -15.53 19.97 -17.39
N PRO A 107 -14.77 20.47 -16.40
CA PRO A 107 -15.19 21.64 -15.64
C PRO A 107 -14.94 22.93 -16.43
N SER A 108 -15.73 23.97 -16.13
CA SER A 108 -15.47 25.33 -16.63
C SER A 108 -14.43 26.07 -15.79
N THR A 109 -14.37 25.77 -14.49
CA THR A 109 -13.42 26.35 -13.53
C THR A 109 -12.98 25.34 -12.49
N LEU A 110 -11.81 25.53 -11.87
CA LEU A 110 -11.37 24.68 -10.76
C LEU A 110 -12.36 24.72 -9.59
N SER A 111 -12.95 25.87 -9.26
CA SER A 111 -13.99 25.95 -8.22
C SER A 111 -15.19 25.06 -8.55
N SER A 112 -15.65 25.06 -9.80
CA SER A 112 -16.77 24.21 -10.22
C SER A 112 -16.46 22.72 -10.10
N LEU A 113 -15.21 22.33 -10.37
CA LEU A 113 -14.74 20.96 -10.19
C LEU A 113 -14.69 20.56 -8.71
N LEU A 114 -14.05 21.40 -7.88
CA LEU A 114 -13.92 21.14 -6.46
C LEU A 114 -15.30 20.99 -5.81
N SER A 115 -16.25 21.88 -6.15
CA SER A 115 -17.64 21.87 -5.67
C SER A 115 -18.57 20.85 -6.35
N SER A 116 -18.07 20.04 -7.28
CA SER A 116 -18.92 19.11 -8.03
C SER A 116 -19.36 17.92 -7.17
N LEU A 117 -20.48 17.30 -7.55
CA LEU A 117 -21.06 16.14 -6.84
C LEU A 117 -20.20 14.88 -6.96
N GLU A 118 -19.32 14.85 -7.95
CA GLU A 118 -18.36 13.78 -8.21
C GLU A 118 -17.17 13.79 -7.23
N ASN A 119 -17.02 14.85 -6.42
CA ASN A 119 -15.98 14.94 -5.41
C ASN A 119 -16.32 14.06 -4.18
N GLU A 120 -15.66 12.92 -4.08
CA GLU A 120 -15.78 11.98 -2.95
C GLU A 120 -15.08 12.48 -1.67
N THR A 121 -14.38 13.62 -1.70
CA THR A 121 -13.70 14.24 -0.56
C THR A 121 -14.16 15.69 -0.32
N PRO A 122 -15.43 15.94 0.04
CA PRO A 122 -15.97 17.31 0.13
C PRO A 122 -15.49 18.12 1.36
N SER A 123 -14.56 17.60 2.18
CA SER A 123 -14.12 18.27 3.40
C SER A 123 -13.21 19.46 3.09
N SER A 124 -13.65 20.66 3.49
CA SER A 124 -12.92 21.94 3.43
C SER A 124 -12.40 22.30 2.03
N GLN A 125 -13.27 22.90 1.22
CA GLN A 125 -12.85 23.42 -0.08
C GLN A 125 -11.90 24.61 0.11
N PRO A 126 -10.74 24.60 -0.57
CA PRO A 126 -9.83 25.73 -0.50
C PRO A 126 -10.44 26.94 -1.20
N ILE A 127 -10.10 28.12 -0.68
CA ILE A 127 -10.37 29.38 -1.38
C ILE A 127 -9.38 29.47 -2.53
N ILE A 128 -9.88 29.64 -3.76
CA ILE A 128 -9.03 29.91 -4.91
C ILE A 128 -8.66 31.38 -4.90
N THR A 129 -7.37 31.68 -4.83
CA THR A 129 -6.82 33.03 -4.81
C THR A 129 -6.19 33.36 -6.16
N PRO A 130 -6.22 34.64 -6.58
CA PRO A 130 -5.53 35.07 -7.78
C PRO A 130 -4.02 34.90 -7.63
N PRO A 131 -3.28 34.69 -8.75
CA PRO A 131 -1.83 34.59 -8.72
C PRO A 131 -1.21 35.86 -8.14
N SER A 132 -0.29 35.67 -7.19
CA SER A 132 0.52 36.72 -6.59
C SER A 132 1.54 37.22 -7.62
N THR A 133 1.74 38.54 -7.66
CA THR A 133 2.70 39.17 -8.58
C THR A 133 4.15 39.07 -8.11
N ASP A 134 4.36 38.66 -6.84
CA ASP A 134 5.67 38.57 -6.21
C ASP A 134 6.17 37.12 -6.22
N HIS A 135 7.14 36.85 -7.10
CA HIS A 135 7.90 35.60 -7.25
C HIS A 135 7.08 34.31 -7.49
N PRO A 136 7.01 33.82 -8.76
CA PRO A 136 6.12 32.71 -9.14
C PRO A 136 6.52 31.32 -8.61
N PHE A 137 7.62 31.19 -7.88
CA PHE A 137 8.05 29.89 -7.35
C PHE A 137 8.99 30.06 -6.15
N HIS A 138 8.51 29.71 -4.96
CA HIS A 138 9.38 29.60 -3.79
C HIS A 138 9.85 28.14 -3.64
N PRO A 139 11.13 27.85 -3.31
CA PRO A 139 11.62 26.48 -3.15
C PRO A 139 10.87 25.64 -2.11
N THR A 140 10.16 26.30 -1.18
CA THR A 140 9.31 25.66 -0.17
C THR A 140 7.82 25.75 -0.46
N ALA A 141 7.43 26.25 -1.65
CA ALA A 141 6.05 26.27 -2.08
C ALA A 141 5.52 24.84 -2.13
N ARG A 142 4.28 24.66 -1.66
CA ARG A 142 3.57 23.39 -1.68
C ARG A 142 2.75 23.35 -2.94
N LEU A 143 3.00 22.38 -3.81
CA LEU A 143 2.29 22.30 -5.08
C LEU A 143 0.89 21.70 -4.90
N VAL A 144 -0.02 22.11 -5.76
CA VAL A 144 -1.31 21.48 -5.98
C VAL A 144 -1.25 20.75 -7.31
N HIS A 145 -1.50 19.45 -7.29
CA HIS A 145 -1.40 18.57 -8.45
C HIS A 145 -2.76 18.05 -8.85
N LEU A 146 -3.02 18.01 -10.16
CA LEU A 146 -4.08 17.21 -10.75
C LEU A 146 -3.47 15.90 -11.23
N LYS A 147 -3.98 14.80 -10.71
CA LYS A 147 -3.47 13.46 -10.92
C LYS A 147 -4.51 12.57 -11.56
N PHE A 148 -4.05 11.68 -12.43
CA PHE A 148 -4.78 10.48 -12.79
C PHE A 148 -3.95 9.29 -12.32
N GLU A 149 -4.50 8.51 -11.40
CA GLU A 149 -3.88 7.27 -10.93
C GLU A 149 -4.67 6.11 -11.53
N PRO A 150 -4.04 5.23 -12.32
CA PRO A 150 -4.74 4.18 -13.04
C PRO A 150 -5.11 3.00 -12.13
N LEU A 151 -5.80 2.01 -12.69
CA LEU A 151 -6.20 0.79 -12.00
C LEU A 151 -5.02 0.11 -11.28
N ILE A 152 -5.25 -0.32 -10.04
CA ILE A 152 -4.35 -1.16 -9.28
C ILE A 152 -5.10 -2.24 -8.51
N LEU A 153 -4.61 -3.47 -8.57
CA LEU A 153 -5.10 -4.60 -7.77
C LEU A 153 -3.94 -5.21 -6.99
N HIS A 154 -4.14 -5.48 -5.71
CA HIS A 154 -3.27 -6.36 -4.94
C HIS A 154 -3.92 -7.74 -4.81
N VAL A 155 -3.24 -8.77 -5.28
CA VAL A 155 -3.71 -10.14 -5.29
C VAL A 155 -2.75 -11.03 -4.51
N LEU A 156 -3.24 -11.59 -3.42
CA LEU A 156 -2.53 -12.62 -2.68
C LEU A 156 -2.70 -13.96 -3.42
N CYS A 157 -1.58 -14.55 -3.79
CA CYS A 157 -1.50 -15.83 -4.49
C CYS A 157 -1.09 -16.93 -3.51
N ALA A 158 -1.67 -18.12 -3.65
CA ALA A 158 -1.40 -19.26 -2.76
C ALA A 158 0.03 -19.82 -2.86
N SER A 159 0.71 -19.55 -3.98
CA SER A 159 2.06 -20.05 -4.25
C SER A 159 2.76 -19.21 -5.33
N LEU A 160 4.06 -19.44 -5.50
CA LEU A 160 4.83 -18.85 -6.59
C LEU A 160 4.30 -19.25 -7.98
N ALA A 161 3.80 -20.48 -8.13
CA ALA A 161 3.24 -20.96 -9.40
C ALA A 161 1.95 -20.21 -9.79
N ALA A 162 1.08 -19.95 -8.80
CA ALA A 162 -0.11 -19.13 -9.00
C ALA A 162 0.26 -17.68 -9.35
N ALA A 163 1.24 -17.10 -8.65
CA ALA A 163 1.73 -15.75 -8.93
C ALA A 163 2.29 -15.61 -10.35
N LYS A 164 3.09 -16.59 -10.83
CA LYS A 164 3.60 -16.61 -12.20
C LYS A 164 2.49 -16.67 -13.24
N SER A 165 1.48 -17.50 -13.01
CA SER A 165 0.33 -17.65 -13.91
C SER A 165 -0.46 -16.34 -14.00
N LEU A 166 -0.73 -15.72 -12.83
CA LEU A 166 -1.40 -14.43 -12.76
C LEU A 166 -0.63 -13.32 -13.47
N LEU A 167 0.69 -13.21 -13.24
CA LEU A 167 1.53 -12.21 -13.90
C LEU A 167 1.57 -12.40 -15.42
N THR A 168 1.61 -13.65 -15.89
CA THR A 168 1.58 -13.96 -17.33
C THR A 168 0.27 -13.48 -17.95
N ALA A 169 -0.86 -13.78 -17.31
CA ALA A 169 -2.17 -13.32 -17.77
C ALA A 169 -2.28 -11.78 -17.73
N ALA A 170 -1.81 -11.15 -16.65
CA ALA A 170 -1.81 -9.70 -16.50
C ALA A 170 -0.99 -9.01 -17.61
N GLN A 171 0.22 -9.51 -17.90
CA GLN A 171 1.07 -8.96 -18.96
C GLN A 171 0.45 -9.16 -20.34
N ALA A 172 -0.16 -10.31 -20.61
CA ALA A 172 -0.88 -10.57 -21.86
C ALA A 172 -2.09 -9.64 -22.04
N ALA A 173 -2.74 -9.24 -20.95
CA ALA A 173 -3.84 -8.28 -20.93
C ALA A 173 -3.38 -6.80 -20.94
N GLY A 174 -2.07 -6.52 -21.02
CA GLY A 174 -1.54 -5.16 -21.12
C GLY A 174 -1.06 -4.54 -19.81
N PHE A 175 -1.21 -5.21 -18.67
CA PHE A 175 -0.72 -4.75 -17.35
C PHE A 175 0.79 -4.99 -17.19
N ARG A 176 1.59 -4.35 -18.05
CA ARG A 176 3.04 -4.62 -18.20
C ARG A 176 3.87 -4.26 -16.98
N GLU A 177 3.38 -3.37 -16.11
CA GLU A 177 4.10 -2.93 -14.91
C GLU A 177 3.73 -3.76 -13.67
N SER A 178 2.95 -4.84 -13.86
CA SER A 178 2.62 -5.79 -12.80
C SER A 178 3.86 -6.53 -12.28
N GLY A 179 3.87 -6.82 -10.99
CA GLY A 179 5.01 -7.50 -10.37
C GLY A 179 4.72 -8.06 -8.98
N VAL A 180 5.69 -8.81 -8.44
CA VAL A 180 5.63 -9.31 -7.06
C VAL A 180 5.90 -8.15 -6.11
N ALA A 181 4.95 -7.86 -5.21
CA ALA A 181 5.04 -6.81 -4.22
C ALA A 181 5.65 -7.30 -2.89
N SER A 182 5.41 -8.55 -2.52
CA SER A 182 6.05 -9.19 -1.37
C SER A 182 6.14 -10.70 -1.52
N LEU A 183 7.19 -11.27 -0.93
CA LEU A 183 7.47 -12.70 -0.88
C LEU A 183 7.19 -13.25 0.52
N PRO A 184 7.01 -14.58 0.65
CA PRO A 184 6.89 -15.21 1.96
C PRO A 184 8.15 -14.98 2.80
N SER A 185 7.97 -14.76 4.10
CA SER A 185 9.11 -14.64 5.01
C SER A 185 9.82 -15.99 5.12
N THR A 186 11.06 -16.06 4.66
CA THR A 186 11.92 -17.21 4.91
C THR A 186 12.28 -17.24 6.39
N THR A 187 11.64 -18.11 7.17
CA THR A 187 12.18 -18.45 8.49
C THR A 187 13.45 -19.26 8.26
N SER A 188 14.59 -18.57 8.14
CA SER A 188 15.89 -19.22 8.25
C SER A 188 16.01 -19.74 9.67
N THR A 189 15.71 -21.01 9.89
CA THR A 189 16.32 -21.74 11.00
C THR A 189 17.82 -21.72 10.74
N SER A 190 18.53 -20.77 11.35
CA SER A 190 19.97 -20.86 11.54
C SER A 190 20.24 -22.24 12.15
N PRO A 191 21.15 -23.05 11.60
CA PRO A 191 21.55 -24.28 12.26
C PRO A 191 22.08 -23.88 13.64
N ASP A 192 21.55 -24.54 14.68
CA ASP A 192 21.97 -24.40 16.07
C ASP A 192 23.47 -24.14 16.14
N SER A 193 23.87 -23.08 16.85
CA SER A 193 25.22 -22.88 17.31
C SER A 193 25.62 -24.13 18.10
N THR A 194 26.24 -25.07 17.41
CA THR A 194 26.85 -26.24 18.01
C THR A 194 27.94 -25.69 18.90
N THR A 195 27.71 -25.75 20.21
CA THR A 195 28.71 -25.53 21.22
C THR A 195 29.89 -26.45 20.89
N MET A 196 30.95 -25.89 20.33
CA MET A 196 32.23 -26.58 20.17
C MET A 196 32.70 -26.95 21.58
N PRO A 197 32.93 -28.23 21.93
CA PRO A 197 33.68 -28.52 23.13
C PRO A 197 35.11 -28.10 22.88
N ALA A 198 35.59 -27.17 23.71
CA ALA A 198 36.98 -26.76 23.72
C ALA A 198 37.88 -27.97 23.95
N SER A 199 38.84 -28.13 23.05
CA SER A 199 39.95 -29.07 23.12
C SER A 199 40.73 -28.89 24.42
N ALA A 200 40.98 -29.97 25.15
CA ALA A 200 42.02 -30.03 26.19
C ALA A 200 42.92 -31.25 25.93
N PRO A 201 44.24 -31.15 26.25
CA PRO A 201 45.28 -31.88 25.54
C PRO A 201 45.59 -33.29 26.08
N GLN A 202 46.34 -33.99 25.23
CA GLN A 202 46.86 -35.36 25.23
C GLN A 202 47.19 -36.07 26.58
N ASN A 203 46.85 -37.37 26.62
CA ASN A 203 47.31 -38.49 27.48
C ASN A 203 48.86 -38.62 27.60
N PRO A 204 49.49 -39.54 28.39
CA PRO A 204 48.97 -40.73 29.14
C PRO A 204 49.59 -40.99 30.54
N VAL A 205 48.97 -41.82 31.41
CA VAL A 205 49.68 -42.83 32.25
C VAL A 205 48.72 -43.95 32.76
N ASP A 206 49.27 -45.16 32.88
CA ASP A 206 48.68 -46.47 33.21
C ASP A 206 47.98 -46.64 34.59
N GLY A 207 47.08 -47.64 34.66
CA GLY A 207 46.78 -48.36 35.92
C GLY A 207 45.30 -48.74 36.14
N PRO A 208 44.96 -50.01 36.45
CA PRO A 208 43.57 -50.51 36.45
C PRO A 208 42.88 -50.39 37.82
N THR A 209 41.54 -50.29 37.84
CA THR A 209 40.63 -51.17 38.62
C THR A 209 39.18 -50.63 38.72
N ALA A 210 38.26 -51.59 38.70
CA ALA A 210 36.98 -51.65 39.42
C ALA A 210 35.84 -50.66 39.11
N ASN A 211 34.82 -51.21 38.43
CA ASN A 211 33.43 -51.32 38.88
C ASN A 211 32.80 -50.10 39.60
N THR A 212 31.82 -49.45 38.96
CA THR A 212 30.55 -49.13 39.65
C THR A 212 29.40 -48.98 38.67
N ASP A 213 28.28 -49.53 39.14
CA ASP A 213 26.90 -49.53 38.72
C ASP A 213 26.40 -48.53 37.68
N GLY A 214 25.52 -49.06 36.83
CA GLY A 214 24.77 -48.31 35.84
C GLY A 214 23.68 -47.45 36.48
N ASP A 215 23.59 -46.23 35.97
CA ASP A 215 22.34 -45.49 35.93
C ASP A 215 22.32 -44.62 34.67
N ARG A 216 21.96 -45.23 33.52
CA ARG A 216 21.71 -44.48 32.28
C ARG A 216 20.42 -43.69 32.46
N LYS A 217 20.54 -42.43 32.90
CA LYS A 217 19.44 -41.46 32.88
C LYS A 217 18.88 -41.35 31.46
N SER A 218 17.72 -41.97 31.25
CA SER A 218 16.93 -41.87 30.03
C SER A 218 16.27 -40.50 29.99
N TYR A 219 16.84 -39.56 29.24
CA TYR A 219 16.21 -38.27 28.99
C TYR A 219 14.97 -38.47 28.09
N PRO A 220 13.80 -37.90 28.42
CA PRO A 220 12.63 -38.02 27.57
C PRO A 220 12.93 -37.41 26.20
N LYS A 221 12.71 -38.19 25.13
CA LYS A 221 12.84 -37.71 23.75
C LYS A 221 11.88 -36.53 23.58
N ARG A 222 12.44 -35.34 23.32
CA ARG A 222 11.71 -34.11 23.07
C ARG A 222 10.76 -34.35 21.89
N ILE A 223 9.45 -34.45 22.15
CA ILE A 223 8.43 -34.56 21.11
C ILE A 223 8.54 -33.29 20.25
N ARG A 224 8.93 -33.45 18.98
CA ARG A 224 8.97 -32.33 18.04
C ARG A 224 7.56 -31.76 17.96
N LYS A 225 7.40 -30.50 18.39
CA LYS A 225 6.14 -29.76 18.20
C LYS A 225 5.77 -29.84 16.71
N PRO A 226 4.50 -30.07 16.35
CA PRO A 226 4.08 -30.07 14.96
C PRO A 226 4.51 -28.76 14.32
N GLN A 227 5.31 -28.83 13.25
CA GLN A 227 5.73 -27.65 12.50
C GLN A 227 4.47 -26.92 12.03
N ARG A 228 4.36 -25.62 12.35
CA ARG A 228 3.30 -24.79 11.78
C ARG A 228 3.39 -24.89 10.26
N PRO A 229 2.25 -25.01 9.55
CA PRO A 229 2.26 -25.04 8.09
C PRO A 229 2.93 -23.77 7.57
N VAL A 230 3.92 -23.95 6.68
CA VAL A 230 4.65 -22.85 6.05
C VAL A 230 3.67 -22.09 5.15
N ASP A 231 3.72 -20.77 5.24
CA ASP A 231 2.94 -19.90 4.39
C ASP A 231 3.76 -19.55 3.16
N GLU A 232 3.34 -20.03 1.99
CA GLU A 232 4.02 -19.80 0.71
C GLU A 232 3.35 -18.69 -0.12
N SER A 233 2.47 -17.90 0.52
CA SER A 233 1.68 -16.89 -0.20
C SER A 233 2.55 -15.76 -0.75
N VAL A 234 2.29 -15.37 -1.99
CA VAL A 234 3.00 -14.29 -2.70
C VAL A 234 2.03 -13.15 -2.97
N MET A 235 2.42 -11.91 -2.68
CA MET A 235 1.61 -10.75 -3.07
C MET A 235 2.01 -10.27 -4.46
N VAL A 236 1.04 -10.14 -5.36
CA VAL A 236 1.21 -9.59 -6.70
C VAL A 236 0.45 -8.26 -6.79
N ALA A 237 1.09 -7.24 -7.34
CA ALA A 237 0.44 -5.99 -7.73
C ALA A 237 0.21 -6.00 -9.26
N ILE A 238 -1.05 -5.87 -9.68
CA ILE A 238 -1.47 -5.70 -11.08
C ILE A 238 -1.73 -4.21 -11.31
N ARG A 239 -1.08 -3.60 -12.31
CA ARG A 239 -1.14 -2.14 -12.54
C ARG A 239 -0.79 -1.73 -13.97
N THR A 240 -1.25 -0.54 -14.37
CA THR A 240 -0.91 0.15 -15.62
C THR A 240 -0.33 1.55 -15.36
N THR A 241 0.85 1.64 -14.73
CA THR A 241 1.49 2.95 -14.45
C THR A 241 1.76 3.81 -15.68
N GLY A 242 1.77 3.24 -16.89
CA GLY A 242 1.93 3.98 -18.15
C GLY A 242 0.79 4.96 -18.44
N LEU A 243 -0.38 4.77 -17.82
CA LEU A 243 -1.50 5.70 -17.90
C LEU A 243 -1.49 6.74 -16.77
N ALA A 244 -0.52 6.75 -15.86
CA ALA A 244 -0.50 7.72 -14.76
C ALA A 244 -0.25 9.15 -15.26
N MET A 245 -0.91 10.12 -14.64
CA MET A 245 -0.71 11.55 -14.87
C MET A 245 -0.44 12.22 -13.53
N ASP A 246 0.53 13.14 -13.52
CA ASP A 246 0.78 14.02 -12.39
C ASP A 246 1.18 15.39 -12.95
N ALA A 247 0.33 16.39 -12.76
CA ALA A 247 0.51 17.71 -13.34
C ALA A 247 0.30 18.81 -12.28
N PRO A 248 1.29 19.67 -12.02
CA PRO A 248 1.11 20.80 -11.14
C PRO A 248 0.16 21.82 -11.79
N ILE A 249 -0.87 22.24 -11.03
CA ILE A 249 -1.89 23.20 -11.47
C ILE A 249 -1.88 24.48 -10.63
N GLY A 250 -1.26 24.45 -9.46
CA GLY A 250 -1.26 25.57 -8.53
C GLY A 250 -0.29 25.37 -7.38
N MET A 251 -0.35 26.29 -6.42
CA MET A 251 0.39 26.25 -5.17
C MET A 251 -0.54 26.55 -4.00
N VAL A 252 -0.17 26.10 -2.80
CA VAL A 252 -0.83 26.55 -1.57
C VAL A 252 -0.22 27.89 -1.18
N GLY A 253 -1.05 28.93 -1.16
CA GLY A 253 -0.70 30.29 -0.75
C GLY A 253 -0.35 30.39 0.74
N ALA A 254 0.25 31.50 1.15
CA ALA A 254 0.66 31.75 2.54
C ALA A 254 -0.53 31.78 3.52
N ASP A 255 -1.71 32.14 3.03
CA ASP A 255 -2.99 32.16 3.75
C ASP A 255 -3.70 30.79 3.76
N GLY A 256 -3.11 29.77 3.12
CA GLY A 256 -3.70 28.45 2.96
C GLY A 256 -4.67 28.33 1.77
N GLY A 257 -4.88 29.41 1.00
CA GLY A 257 -5.62 29.37 -0.26
C GLY A 257 -4.88 28.59 -1.35
N VAL A 258 -5.56 28.35 -2.47
CA VAL A 258 -4.97 27.74 -3.67
C VAL A 258 -4.76 28.82 -4.72
N GLU A 259 -3.50 29.07 -5.04
CA GLU A 259 -3.07 29.99 -6.07
C GLU A 259 -2.85 29.23 -7.39
N MET A 260 -3.60 29.58 -8.43
CA MET A 260 -3.51 28.90 -9.72
C MET A 260 -2.27 29.31 -10.52
N LEU A 261 -1.48 28.32 -10.95
CA LEU A 261 -0.32 28.50 -11.82
C LEU A 261 -0.68 28.41 -13.32
N VAL A 262 -1.82 27.79 -13.62
CA VAL A 262 -2.28 27.50 -14.97
C VAL A 262 -3.70 28.03 -15.18
N GLY A 263 -4.05 28.31 -16.44
CA GLY A 263 -5.40 28.73 -16.79
C GLY A 263 -6.41 27.58 -16.75
N GLU A 264 -7.69 27.93 -16.65
CA GLU A 264 -8.79 26.96 -16.58
C GLU A 264 -8.87 26.01 -17.78
N GLY A 265 -8.54 26.51 -18.98
CA GLY A 265 -8.48 25.67 -20.19
C GLY A 265 -7.45 24.55 -20.11
N TYR A 266 -6.35 24.74 -19.38
CA TYR A 266 -5.36 23.70 -19.13
C TYR A 266 -5.91 22.62 -18.19
N VAL A 267 -6.55 23.04 -17.09
CA VAL A 267 -7.22 22.12 -16.15
C VAL A 267 -8.29 21.30 -16.86
N ALA A 268 -9.14 21.94 -17.66
CA ALA A 268 -10.15 21.28 -18.48
C ALA A 268 -9.53 20.24 -19.43
N GLY A 269 -8.41 20.58 -20.08
CA GLY A 269 -7.64 19.67 -20.93
C GLY A 269 -7.11 18.46 -20.16
N LEU A 270 -6.55 18.66 -18.96
CA LEU A 270 -6.08 17.57 -18.11
C LEU A 270 -7.21 16.63 -17.67
N VAL A 271 -8.38 17.18 -17.32
CA VAL A 271 -9.57 16.36 -17.01
C VAL A 271 -10.01 15.56 -18.23
N GLY A 272 -10.00 16.16 -19.43
CA GLY A 272 -10.28 15.46 -20.69
C GLY A 272 -9.33 14.29 -20.93
N VAL A 273 -8.03 14.49 -20.75
CA VAL A 273 -7.01 13.43 -20.85
C VAL A 273 -7.24 12.34 -19.81
N ALA A 274 -7.60 12.69 -18.58
CA ALA A 274 -7.87 11.72 -17.53
C ALA A 274 -9.12 10.87 -17.82
N ASN A 275 -10.17 11.49 -18.37
CA ASN A 275 -11.37 10.77 -18.82
C ASN A 275 -11.07 9.81 -19.97
N GLU A 276 -10.20 10.19 -20.91
CA GLU A 276 -9.74 9.27 -21.97
C GLU A 276 -8.98 8.08 -21.38
N ARG A 277 -8.14 8.31 -20.36
CA ARG A 277 -7.40 7.24 -19.68
C ARG A 277 -8.30 6.30 -18.90
N PHE A 278 -9.41 6.78 -18.33
CA PHE A 278 -10.45 5.89 -17.79
C PHE A 278 -11.07 4.98 -18.85
N ALA A 279 -11.23 5.46 -20.08
CA ALA A 279 -11.78 4.63 -21.17
C ALA A 279 -10.76 3.60 -21.71
N GLN A 280 -9.46 3.87 -21.54
CA GLN A 280 -8.38 2.97 -21.96
C GLN A 280 -8.04 1.87 -20.94
N GLY A 281 -8.22 2.15 -19.64
CA GLY A 281 -7.90 1.26 -18.52
C GLY A 281 -9.01 0.29 -18.17
#